data_AF-S4YG44-F1
#
_entry.id   AF-S4YG44-F1
#
_cell.length_a   1.000
_cell.length_b   1.000
_cell.length_c   1.000
_cell.angle_alpha   90.00
_cell.angle_beta   90.00
_cell.angle_gamma   90.00
#
_symmetry.space_group_name_H-M   'P 1'
#
loop_
_entity.id
_entity.type
_entity.pdbx_description
1 polymer ?
#
loop_
_entity_poly.entity_id
_entity_poly.type
_entity_poly.pdbx_seq_one_letter_code
_entity_poly.pdbx_strand_id
1 'polypeptide(L)'
;MTARPGATRGAAGTAARRAAAALAAVAALAAASACGRSAEEQEADALLHAIDALRNAPSEPRAGREALLAELERQPASTPPAASARDTCARAYRLLLEATAAEARVRALLEAPEGPAALSDLTDLAAADAKVKESAEVMPRCAEALAGLRRARRGM
;
A
#
# COMPACT_ATOMS: atom_id res chain seq x y z
N MET A 1 -43.88 1.25 -71.60
CA MET A 1 -42.44 1.40 -71.32
C MET A 1 -42.23 1.51 -69.82
N THR A 2 -41.21 0.80 -69.33
CA THR A 2 -40.90 0.39 -67.96
C THR A 2 -40.23 1.47 -67.09
N ALA A 3 -40.51 1.48 -65.77
CA ALA A 3 -39.48 1.52 -64.71
C ALA A 3 -40.07 1.26 -63.30
N ARG A 4 -39.40 0.35 -62.57
CA ARG A 4 -39.63 -0.10 -61.18
C ARG A 4 -39.12 0.92 -60.13
N PRO A 5 -39.69 0.99 -58.92
CA PRO A 5 -39.01 1.54 -57.76
C PRO A 5 -38.08 0.48 -57.13
N GLY A 6 -36.79 0.78 -57.04
CA GLY A 6 -35.80 -0.01 -56.32
C GLY A 6 -35.84 0.30 -54.82
N ALA A 7 -36.10 -0.73 -54.02
CA ALA A 7 -36.00 -0.71 -52.58
C ALA A 7 -34.53 -0.80 -52.13
N THR A 8 -34.10 0.08 -51.22
CA THR A 8 -32.90 -0.13 -50.40
C THR A 8 -33.25 0.14 -48.93
N ARG A 9 -33.86 -0.85 -48.26
CA ARG A 9 -33.88 -0.96 -46.81
C ARG A 9 -33.15 -2.24 -46.45
N GLY A 10 -31.98 -2.15 -45.83
CA GLY A 10 -31.31 -3.34 -45.30
C GLY A 10 -29.80 -3.21 -45.14
N ALA A 11 -29.31 -2.27 -44.35
CA ALA A 11 -27.91 -2.28 -43.92
C ALA A 11 -27.65 -1.63 -42.55
N ALA A 12 -28.50 -0.70 -42.10
CA ALA A 12 -28.27 0.02 -40.85
C ALA A 12 -28.64 -0.75 -39.57
N GLY A 13 -29.49 -1.79 -39.65
CA GLY A 13 -30.03 -2.48 -38.47
C GLY A 13 -29.08 -3.50 -37.82
N THR A 14 -28.07 -4.00 -38.55
CA THR A 14 -27.16 -5.05 -38.07
C THR A 14 -25.90 -4.50 -37.41
N ALA A 15 -25.41 -3.32 -37.85
CA ALA A 15 -24.24 -2.68 -37.25
C ALA A 15 -24.52 -2.17 -35.82
N ALA A 16 -25.69 -1.54 -35.60
CA ALA A 16 -26.09 -1.04 -34.28
C ALA A 16 -26.27 -2.17 -33.25
N ARG A 17 -26.77 -3.34 -33.67
CA ARG A 17 -26.96 -4.51 -32.79
C ARG A 17 -25.62 -5.15 -32.39
N ARG A 18 -24.61 -5.11 -33.25
CA ARG A 18 -23.27 -5.67 -32.94
C ARG A 18 -22.48 -4.80 -31.97
N ALA A 19 -22.60 -3.48 -32.08
CA ALA A 19 -21.98 -2.56 -31.12
C ALA A 19 -22.58 -2.69 -29.72
N ALA A 20 -23.91 -2.83 -29.61
CA ALA A 20 -24.60 -3.02 -28.33
C ALA A 20 -24.24 -4.37 -27.66
N ALA A 21 -24.10 -5.45 -28.44
CA ALA A 21 -23.71 -6.76 -27.93
C ALA A 21 -22.25 -6.79 -27.41
N ALA A 22 -21.34 -6.08 -28.08
CA ALA A 22 -19.95 -5.99 -27.66
C ALA A 22 -19.79 -5.20 -26.34
N LEU A 23 -20.54 -4.11 -26.16
CA LEU A 23 -20.54 -3.31 -24.93
C LEU A 23 -21.16 -4.06 -23.74
N ALA A 24 -22.22 -4.85 -23.97
CA ALA A 24 -22.84 -5.67 -22.92
C ALA A 24 -21.91 -6.82 -22.47
N ALA A 25 -21.14 -7.41 -23.39
CA ALA A 25 -20.20 -8.48 -23.07
C ALA A 25 -19.01 -8.00 -22.21
N VAL A 26 -18.52 -6.78 -22.45
CA VAL A 26 -17.44 -6.18 -21.64
C VAL A 26 -17.93 -5.79 -20.24
N ALA A 27 -19.16 -5.28 -20.13
CA ALA A 27 -19.77 -4.99 -18.82
C ALA A 27 -20.03 -6.26 -17.99
N ALA A 28 -20.44 -7.37 -18.64
CA ALA A 28 -20.62 -8.65 -17.96
C ALA A 28 -19.29 -9.26 -17.49
N LEU A 29 -18.18 -9.05 -18.23
CA LEU A 29 -16.87 -9.54 -17.82
C LEU A 29 -16.26 -8.73 -16.66
N ALA A 30 -16.55 -7.42 -16.58
CA ALA A 30 -16.15 -6.57 -15.46
C ALA A 30 -16.98 -6.82 -14.19
N ALA A 31 -18.25 -7.22 -14.32
CA ALA A 31 -19.08 -7.63 -13.19
C ALA A 31 -18.74 -9.06 -12.68
N ALA A 32 -18.26 -9.94 -13.56
CA ALA A 32 -17.93 -11.32 -13.20
C ALA A 32 -16.66 -11.43 -12.33
N SER A 33 -15.73 -10.46 -12.38
CA SER A 33 -14.55 -10.44 -11.50
C SER A 33 -14.83 -9.88 -10.10
N ALA A 34 -16.02 -9.31 -9.85
CA ALA A 34 -16.46 -8.82 -8.54
C ALA A 34 -17.33 -9.83 -7.78
N CYS A 35 -17.68 -10.97 -8.39
CA CYS A 35 -18.40 -12.05 -7.73
C CYS A 35 -17.42 -12.90 -6.91
N GLY A 36 -17.29 -12.60 -5.61
CA GLY A 36 -16.83 -13.62 -4.66
C GLY A 36 -16.04 -13.16 -3.43
N ARG A 37 -15.59 -11.90 -3.37
CA ARG A 37 -14.82 -11.42 -2.22
C ARG A 37 -15.51 -10.29 -1.47
N SER A 38 -15.56 -10.41 -0.15
CA SER A 38 -16.12 -9.36 0.70
C SER A 38 -15.24 -8.11 0.66
N ALA A 39 -15.82 -6.94 0.97
CA ALA A 39 -15.06 -5.69 1.08
C ALA A 39 -13.96 -5.78 2.15
N GLU A 40 -14.23 -6.52 3.22
CA GLU A 40 -13.31 -6.74 4.34
C GLU A 40 -12.10 -7.60 3.90
N GLU A 41 -12.31 -8.62 3.07
CA GLU A 41 -11.21 -9.40 2.49
C GLU A 41 -10.32 -8.57 1.56
N GLN A 42 -10.93 -7.69 0.76
CA GLN A 42 -10.21 -6.75 -0.12
C GLN A 42 -9.35 -5.78 0.68
N GLU A 43 -9.92 -5.22 1.74
CA GLU A 43 -9.20 -4.35 2.67
C GLU A 43 -8.03 -5.08 3.34
N ALA A 44 -8.26 -6.28 3.88
CA ALA A 44 -7.22 -7.06 4.53
C ALA A 44 -6.05 -7.39 3.57
N ASP A 45 -6.35 -7.70 2.30
CA ASP A 45 -5.33 -7.93 1.30
C ASP A 45 -4.53 -6.70 0.92
N ALA A 46 -5.21 -5.56 0.75
CA ALA A 46 -4.55 -4.30 0.47
C ALA A 46 -3.58 -3.92 1.62
N LEU A 47 -4.03 -4.06 2.86
CA LEU A 47 -3.19 -3.82 4.05
C LEU A 47 -2.00 -4.77 4.13
N LEU A 48 -2.21 -6.08 3.95
CA LEU A 48 -1.12 -7.05 3.97
C LEU A 48 -0.10 -6.76 2.87
N HIS A 49 -0.56 -6.41 1.66
CA HIS A 49 0.30 -6.05 0.56
C HIS A 49 1.12 -4.79 0.85
N ALA A 50 0.49 -3.72 1.38
CA ALA A 50 1.17 -2.49 1.73
C ALA A 50 2.26 -2.71 2.80
N ILE A 51 1.97 -3.53 3.82
CA ILE A 51 2.93 -3.85 4.88
C ILE A 51 4.08 -4.71 4.33
N ASP A 52 3.79 -5.70 3.49
CA ASP A 52 4.84 -6.52 2.86
C ASP A 52 5.71 -5.69 1.90
N ALA A 53 5.14 -4.74 1.17
CA ALA A 53 5.88 -3.80 0.33
C ALA A 53 6.84 -2.94 1.16
N LEU A 54 6.37 -2.38 2.29
CA LEU A 54 7.20 -1.59 3.20
C LEU A 54 8.30 -2.43 3.88
N ARG A 55 8.00 -3.69 4.23
CA ARG A 55 8.99 -4.63 4.79
C ARG A 55 10.10 -4.94 3.79
N ASN A 56 9.74 -5.17 2.54
CA ASN A 56 10.67 -5.65 1.51
C ASN A 56 11.35 -4.50 0.74
N ALA A 57 10.90 -3.25 0.91
CA ALA A 57 11.53 -2.10 0.29
C ALA A 57 13.01 -1.98 0.73
N PRO A 58 13.90 -1.48 -0.15
CA PRO A 58 15.27 -1.17 0.23
C PRO A 58 15.30 -0.10 1.32
N SER A 59 16.39 -0.03 2.10
CA SER A 59 16.58 1.00 3.13
C SER A 59 16.76 2.40 2.51
N GLU A 60 17.36 2.47 1.33
CA GLU A 60 17.61 3.71 0.58
C GLU A 60 17.02 3.64 -0.85
N PRO A 61 16.53 4.75 -1.42
CA PRO A 61 16.45 6.08 -0.81
C PRO A 61 15.31 6.18 0.21
N ARG A 62 15.56 6.87 1.34
CA ARG A 62 14.58 7.09 2.42
C ARG A 62 13.19 7.53 1.95
N ALA A 63 13.12 8.48 1.02
CA ALA A 63 11.87 9.04 0.51
C ALA A 63 10.91 7.97 -0.05
N GLY A 64 11.45 6.90 -0.63
CA GLY A 64 10.64 5.78 -1.13
C GLY A 64 9.93 5.03 0.00
N ARG A 65 10.61 4.81 1.14
CA ARG A 65 9.99 4.17 2.30
C ARG A 65 8.98 5.06 3.00
N GLU A 66 9.23 6.37 3.06
CA GLU A 66 8.29 7.35 3.61
C GLU A 66 6.99 7.38 2.80
N ALA A 67 7.07 7.32 1.47
CA ALA A 67 5.90 7.24 0.61
C ALA A 67 5.10 5.94 0.85
N LEU A 68 5.77 4.80 1.02
CA LEU A 68 5.11 3.53 1.34
C LEU A 68 4.45 3.54 2.73
N LEU A 69 5.09 4.19 3.72
CA LEU A 69 4.50 4.38 5.04
C LEU A 69 3.24 5.27 4.98
N ALA A 70 3.31 6.39 4.26
CA ALA A 70 2.16 7.27 4.06
C ALA A 70 1.02 6.54 3.34
N GLU A 71 1.34 5.65 2.39
CA GLU A 71 0.34 4.82 1.73
C GLU A 71 -0.32 3.84 2.69
N LEU A 72 0.45 3.16 3.55
CA LEU A 72 -0.08 2.29 4.60
C LEU A 72 -1.02 3.04 5.55
N GLU A 73 -0.63 4.24 6.00
CA GLU A 73 -1.42 5.06 6.93
C GLU A 73 -2.77 5.51 6.32
N ARG A 74 -2.86 5.65 5.00
CA ARG A 74 -4.09 6.02 4.28
C ARG A 74 -5.00 4.84 3.97
N GLN A 75 -4.55 3.61 4.14
CA GLN A 75 -5.37 2.44 3.83
C GLN A 75 -6.64 2.42 4.69
N PRO A 76 -7.80 2.07 4.09
CA PRO A 76 -9.01 1.82 4.86
C PRO A 76 -8.79 0.67 5.84
N ALA A 77 -9.42 0.78 7.01
CA ALA A 77 -9.35 -0.22 8.06
C ALA A 77 -10.68 -0.22 8.83
N SER A 78 -11.67 -0.93 8.28
CA SER A 78 -13.04 -1.01 8.78
C SER A 78 -13.22 -2.10 9.84
N THR A 79 -12.36 -3.12 9.85
CA THR A 79 -12.42 -4.20 10.86
C THR A 79 -11.42 -3.96 12.00
N PRO A 80 -11.69 -4.41 13.24
CA PRO A 80 -10.75 -4.26 14.35
C PRO A 80 -9.35 -4.89 14.09
N PRO A 81 -9.23 -6.09 13.49
CA PRO A 81 -7.92 -6.64 13.12
C PRO A 81 -7.18 -5.81 12.07
N ALA A 82 -7.89 -5.25 11.08
CA ALA A 82 -7.30 -4.38 10.06
C ALA A 82 -6.77 -3.07 10.67
N ALA A 83 -7.57 -2.42 11.54
CA ALA A 83 -7.18 -1.19 12.21
C ALA A 83 -5.96 -1.42 13.11
N SER A 84 -5.99 -2.48 13.92
CA SER A 84 -4.87 -2.87 14.79
C SER A 84 -3.58 -3.10 13.99
N ALA A 85 -3.66 -3.84 12.88
CA ALA A 85 -2.50 -4.09 12.01
C ALA A 85 -1.97 -2.81 11.37
N ARG A 86 -2.84 -1.98 10.79
CA ARG A 86 -2.45 -0.70 10.17
C ARG A 86 -1.74 0.19 11.17
N ASP A 87 -2.38 0.48 12.30
CA ASP A 87 -1.91 1.47 13.26
C ASP A 87 -0.62 1.01 13.97
N THR A 88 -0.58 -0.26 14.37
CA THR A 88 0.60 -0.84 15.04
C THR A 88 1.79 -0.90 14.10
N CYS A 89 1.60 -1.37 12.87
CA CYS A 89 2.70 -1.45 11.90
C CYS A 89 3.13 -0.07 11.42
N ALA A 90 2.21 0.86 11.17
CA ALA A 90 2.56 2.23 10.83
C ALA A 90 3.43 2.88 11.90
N ARG A 91 3.05 2.74 13.19
CA ARG A 91 3.88 3.22 14.32
C ARG A 91 5.26 2.57 14.32
N ALA A 92 5.34 1.24 14.18
CA ALA A 92 6.61 0.52 14.19
C ALA A 92 7.55 1.01 13.08
N TYR A 93 7.04 1.11 11.84
CA TYR A 93 7.84 1.55 10.71
C TYR A 93 8.20 3.03 10.77
N ARG A 94 7.35 3.88 11.36
CA ARG A 94 7.71 5.28 11.61
C ARG A 94 8.91 5.40 12.53
N LEU A 95 8.91 4.67 13.65
CA LEU A 95 10.05 4.61 14.58
C LEU A 95 11.30 4.08 13.89
N LEU A 96 11.17 3.04 13.06
CA LEU A 96 12.29 2.51 12.29
C LEU A 96 12.87 3.56 11.33
N LEU A 97 12.02 4.30 10.62
CA LEU A 97 12.48 5.38 9.75
C LEU A 97 13.12 6.51 10.56
N GLU A 98 12.55 6.94 11.67
CA GLU A 98 13.19 7.93 12.55
C GLU A 98 14.60 7.48 12.99
N ALA A 99 14.72 6.21 13.38
CA ALA A 99 15.98 5.59 13.77
C ALA A 99 17.01 5.57 12.63
N THR A 100 16.62 5.15 11.40
CA THR A 100 17.56 5.12 10.26
C THR A 100 18.02 6.52 9.85
N ALA A 101 17.16 7.54 9.95
CA ALA A 101 17.57 8.93 9.74
C ALA A 101 18.60 9.38 10.78
N ALA A 102 18.42 8.97 12.03
CA ALA A 102 19.34 9.31 13.08
C ALA A 102 20.70 8.60 12.91
N GLU A 103 20.70 7.32 12.50
CA GLU A 103 21.92 6.60 12.11
C GLU A 103 22.65 7.29 10.95
N ALA A 104 21.93 7.72 9.91
CA ALA A 104 22.53 8.42 8.77
C ALA A 104 23.20 9.75 9.17
N ARG A 105 22.59 10.51 10.10
CA ARG A 105 23.21 11.74 10.64
C ARG A 105 24.49 11.44 11.41
N VAL A 106 24.48 10.41 12.26
CA VAL A 106 25.67 9.97 13.01
C VAL A 106 26.78 9.53 12.04
N ARG A 107 26.44 8.76 11.01
CA ARG A 107 27.42 8.35 9.99
C ARG A 107 28.03 9.54 9.27
N ALA A 108 27.21 10.51 8.87
CA ALA A 108 27.69 11.75 8.24
C ALA A 108 28.62 12.56 9.16
N LEU A 109 28.35 12.59 10.48
CA LEU A 109 29.22 13.23 11.46
C LEU A 109 30.57 12.51 11.59
N LEU A 110 30.58 11.17 11.55
CA LEU A 110 31.82 10.37 11.61
C LEU A 110 32.65 10.47 10.33
N GLU A 111 32.01 10.68 9.18
CA GLU A 111 32.67 10.82 7.87
C GLU A 111 33.12 12.27 7.58
N ALA A 112 32.67 13.26 8.37
CA ALA A 112 33.06 14.64 8.20
C ALA A 112 34.55 14.85 8.55
N PRO A 113 35.34 15.50 7.66
CA PRO A 113 36.73 15.83 7.96
C PRO A 113 36.79 16.79 9.16
N GLU A 114 37.71 16.50 10.08
CA GLU A 114 37.66 16.92 11.49
C GLU A 114 37.19 18.36 11.77
N GLY A 115 36.16 18.45 12.62
CA GLY A 115 35.77 19.62 13.40
C GLY A 115 35.28 19.13 14.77
N PRO A 116 35.35 19.96 15.83
CA PRO A 116 34.94 19.51 17.16
C PRO A 116 33.47 19.09 17.13
N ALA A 117 33.20 17.81 17.43
CA ALA A 117 31.85 17.30 17.62
C ALA A 117 31.16 18.17 18.69
N ALA A 118 30.04 18.79 18.32
CA ALA A 118 29.30 19.62 19.24
C ALA A 118 28.59 18.73 20.27
N LEU A 119 28.36 19.24 21.49
CA LEU A 119 27.59 18.49 22.50
C LEU A 119 26.19 18.10 22.01
N SER A 120 25.64 18.85 21.05
CA SER A 120 24.39 18.52 20.35
C SER A 120 24.46 17.19 19.58
N ASP A 121 25.63 16.83 19.06
CA ASP A 121 25.82 15.61 18.26
C ASP A 121 25.74 14.35 19.13
N LEU A 122 26.23 14.44 20.38
CA LEU A 122 26.13 13.37 21.37
C LEU A 122 24.69 13.18 21.87
N THR A 123 23.92 14.27 22.01
CA THR A 123 22.50 14.17 22.36
C THR A 123 21.66 13.57 21.23
N ASP A 124 22.01 13.87 19.97
CA ASP A 124 21.36 13.28 18.80
C ASP A 124 21.64 11.78 18.69
N LEU A 125 22.84 11.33 19.03
CA LEU A 125 23.19 9.90 19.08
C LEU A 125 22.41 9.16 20.18
N ALA A 126 22.27 9.74 21.37
CA ALA A 126 21.48 9.14 22.45
C ALA A 126 19.98 9.05 22.08
N ALA A 127 19.44 10.07 21.42
CA ALA A 127 18.07 10.07 20.91
C ALA A 127 17.89 9.03 19.78
N ALA A 128 18.89 8.86 18.92
CA ALA A 128 18.91 7.82 17.88
C ALA A 128 18.81 6.41 18.48
N ASP A 129 19.67 6.12 19.46
CA ASP A 129 19.72 4.83 20.14
C ASP A 129 18.40 4.52 20.87
N ALA A 130 17.80 5.52 21.52
CA ALA A 130 16.48 5.39 22.13
C ALA A 130 15.40 5.00 21.11
N LYS A 131 15.43 5.60 19.91
CA LYS A 131 14.48 5.28 18.82
C LYS A 131 14.69 3.90 18.21
N VAL A 132 15.94 3.46 18.08
CA VAL A 132 16.28 2.08 17.67
C VAL A 132 15.70 1.09 18.68
N LYS A 133 15.92 1.32 19.97
CA LYS A 133 15.38 0.48 21.06
C LYS A 133 13.86 0.46 21.07
N GLU A 134 13.22 1.62 20.99
CA GLU A 134 11.75 1.73 20.93
C GLU A 134 11.20 0.98 19.70
N SER A 135 11.83 1.12 18.53
CA SER A 135 11.46 0.37 17.33
C SER A 135 11.58 -1.14 17.54
N ALA A 136 12.67 -1.61 18.15
CA ALA A 136 12.89 -3.02 18.43
C ALA A 136 11.83 -3.62 19.37
N GLU A 137 11.33 -2.84 20.32
CA GLU A 137 10.25 -3.25 21.24
C GLU A 137 8.87 -3.28 20.57
N VAL A 138 8.62 -2.40 19.59
CA VAL A 138 7.31 -2.26 18.94
C VAL A 138 7.15 -3.22 17.74
N MET A 139 8.24 -3.62 17.08
CA MET A 139 8.19 -4.53 15.92
C MET A 139 7.52 -5.89 16.20
N PRO A 140 7.75 -6.56 17.35
CA PRO A 140 7.01 -7.77 17.70
C PRO A 140 5.49 -7.57 17.71
N ARG A 141 5.00 -6.42 18.19
CA ARG A 141 3.57 -6.10 18.19
C ARG A 141 3.00 -5.95 16.79
N CYS A 142 3.76 -5.36 15.86
CA CYS A 142 3.38 -5.33 14.45
C CYS A 142 3.28 -6.76 13.86
N ALA A 143 4.25 -7.63 14.17
CA ALA A 143 4.23 -9.02 13.72
C ALA A 143 3.01 -9.80 14.25
N GLU A 144 2.66 -9.59 15.53
CA GLU A 144 1.46 -10.16 16.14
C GLU A 144 0.17 -9.65 15.50
N ALA A 145 0.06 -8.33 15.28
CA ALA A 145 -1.10 -7.72 14.63
C ALA A 145 -1.27 -8.23 13.19
N LEU A 146 -0.18 -8.37 12.43
CA LEU A 146 -0.16 -9.00 11.10
C LEU A 146 -0.62 -10.46 11.15
N ALA A 147 -0.16 -11.24 12.14
CA ALA A 147 -0.60 -12.62 12.32
C ALA A 147 -2.09 -12.70 12.68
N GLY A 148 -2.59 -11.75 13.47
CA GLY A 148 -4.00 -11.55 13.76
C GLY A 148 -4.82 -11.28 12.49
N LEU A 149 -4.42 -10.31 11.68
CA LEU A 149 -5.07 -9.97 10.42
C LEU A 149 -5.10 -11.16 9.45
N ARG A 150 -3.98 -11.87 9.28
CA ARG A 150 -3.91 -13.07 8.43
C ARG A 150 -4.84 -14.19 8.91
N ARG A 151 -5.04 -14.34 10.22
CA ARG A 151 -6.00 -15.31 10.79
C ARG A 151 -7.44 -14.88 10.54
N ALA A 152 -7.75 -13.62 10.82
CA ALA A 152 -9.07 -13.06 10.56
C ALA A 152 -9.47 -13.24 9.10
N ARG A 153 -8.57 -12.91 8.17
CA ARG A 153 -8.77 -13.07 6.72
C ARG A 153 -9.13 -14.50 6.29
N ARG A 154 -8.57 -15.53 6.94
CA ARG A 154 -8.91 -16.92 6.59
C ARG A 154 -10.29 -17.36 7.07
N GLY A 155 -10.92 -16.59 7.96
CA GLY A 155 -12.26 -16.84 8.47
C GLY A 155 -13.31 -15.86 7.94
N MET A 156 -12.93 -14.93 7.06
CA MET A 156 -13.84 -14.12 6.26
C MET A 156 -14.26 -14.90 5.01
#